data_AF-A0A6I3GML7-F1
#
_entry.id   AF-A0A6I3GML7-F1
#
_cell.length_a   1.000
_cell.length_b   1.000
_cell.length_c   1.000
_cell.angle_alpha   90.00
_cell.angle_beta   90.00
_cell.angle_gamma   90.00
#
_symmetry.space_group_name_H-M   'P 1'
#
loop_
_entity.id
_entity.type
_entity.pdbx_description
1 polymer ?
#
loop_
_entity_poly.entity_id
_entity_poly.type
_entity_poly.pdbx_seq_one_letter_code
_entity_poly.pdbx_strand_id
1 'polypeptide(L)'
;FVDTFTREQMAKYSKELLVGSSIVATVSDLTDIPGAKHISPAAADVQQAWDLAPKDIQLSTASPNGENFNIAFLTRPTSLEGQAVVVDGIRQTEAPTGIKVTPSGLAVVGVGLLQNLEANLVQLTWLAVGLVFLFLWVRLRSLVRAVLSMVPVLIASGVATIAIYLLGIELSPMTAVGGPLVVATCTEFTSLILLRYIEERQRGLEPREAIDITAGRTGRAFIVSAMTAIAGVGVIAFSSLPLLANFGLFVALKIAIALIAALTILPPLIVWADKRGWVSKGMLDRPEAPFIEVPDHRADVLS
;
A
#
# COMPACT_ATOMS: atom_id res chain seq x y z
N PHE A 1 -20.72 22.53 29.25
CA PHE A 1 -19.93 21.55 28.46
C PHE A 1 -20.04 21.83 26.96
N VAL A 2 -21.20 21.68 26.31
CA VAL A 2 -21.35 21.85 24.84
C VAL A 2 -20.80 23.19 24.34
N ASP A 3 -21.17 24.29 24.99
CA ASP A 3 -20.69 25.64 24.66
C ASP A 3 -19.16 25.76 24.81
N THR A 4 -18.65 25.44 26.00
CA THR A 4 -17.21 25.45 26.31
C THR A 4 -16.39 24.61 25.33
N PHE A 5 -16.83 23.37 25.09
CA PHE A 5 -16.21 22.46 24.13
C PHE A 5 -16.18 23.07 22.74
N THR A 6 -17.32 23.61 22.25
CA THR A 6 -17.41 24.22 20.92
C THR A 6 -16.41 25.38 20.79
N ARG A 7 -16.36 26.28 21.78
CA ARG A 7 -15.44 27.43 21.78
C ARG A 7 -13.97 27.02 21.86
N GLU A 8 -13.64 26.03 22.69
CA GLU A 8 -12.28 25.49 22.81
C GLU A 8 -11.82 24.84 21.50
N GLN A 9 -12.67 24.02 20.85
CA GLN A 9 -12.33 23.43 19.55
C GLN A 9 -12.14 24.50 18.47
N MET A 10 -13.02 25.51 18.42
CA MET A 10 -12.92 26.63 17.49
C MET A 10 -11.65 27.47 17.69
N ALA A 11 -11.23 27.68 18.94
CA ALA A 11 -9.99 28.38 19.25
C ALA A 11 -8.75 27.54 18.90
N LYS A 12 -8.75 26.25 19.28
CA LYS A 12 -7.63 25.33 19.08
C LYS A 12 -7.39 25.02 17.61
N TYR A 13 -8.45 24.82 16.84
CA TYR A 13 -8.42 24.45 15.42
C TYR A 13 -8.91 25.60 14.54
N SER A 14 -8.53 26.83 14.87
CA SER A 14 -8.98 28.03 14.18
C SER A 14 -8.57 28.11 12.70
N LYS A 15 -7.58 27.31 12.28
CA LYS A 15 -7.14 27.19 10.88
C LYS A 15 -7.99 26.18 10.11
N GLU A 16 -8.46 25.12 10.75
CA GLU A 16 -9.18 24.01 10.15
C GLU A 16 -10.70 24.16 10.26
N LEU A 17 -11.21 24.79 11.32
CA LEU A 17 -12.63 24.98 11.59
C LEU A 17 -13.09 26.39 11.22
N LEU A 18 -14.19 26.48 10.47
CA LEU A 18 -14.87 27.73 10.08
C LEU A 18 -15.92 28.12 11.12
N VAL A 19 -16.80 27.19 11.46
CA VAL A 19 -17.97 27.43 12.33
C VAL A 19 -18.25 26.18 13.15
N GLY A 20 -18.51 26.34 14.45
CA GLY A 20 -19.13 25.33 15.30
C GLY A 20 -20.59 25.71 15.50
N SER A 21 -21.50 24.85 15.08
CA SER A 21 -22.94 25.11 15.10
C SER A 21 -23.68 24.04 15.90
N SER A 22 -24.51 24.50 16.83
CA SER A 22 -25.48 23.73 17.59
C SER A 22 -26.51 24.70 18.14
N ILE A 23 -27.67 24.23 18.61
CA ILE A 23 -28.65 25.14 19.26
C ILE A 23 -28.03 25.89 20.44
N VAL A 24 -27.12 25.24 21.18
CA VAL A 24 -26.39 25.85 22.30
C VAL A 24 -25.44 26.93 21.79
N ALA A 25 -24.69 26.66 20.71
CA ALA A 25 -23.76 27.64 20.13
C ALA A 25 -24.52 28.85 19.57
N THR A 26 -25.67 28.65 18.92
CA THR A 26 -26.50 29.75 18.42
C THR A 26 -27.00 30.65 19.55
N VAL A 27 -27.50 30.07 20.65
CA VAL A 27 -27.93 30.86 21.82
C VAL A 27 -26.74 31.53 22.50
N SER A 28 -25.59 30.85 22.56
CA SER A 28 -24.33 31.41 23.06
C SER A 28 -23.91 32.64 22.26
N ASP A 29 -23.88 32.54 20.93
CA ASP A 29 -23.49 33.65 20.04
C ASP A 29 -24.48 34.82 20.10
N LEU A 30 -25.79 34.54 20.28
CA LEU A 30 -26.81 35.59 20.44
C LEU A 30 -26.72 36.32 21.77
N THR A 31 -26.21 35.66 22.81
CA THR A 31 -26.07 36.23 24.16
C THR A 31 -24.66 36.73 24.46
N ASP A 32 -23.70 36.50 23.55
CA ASP A 32 -22.32 36.95 23.69
C ASP A 32 -22.21 38.45 23.40
N ILE A 33 -21.75 39.22 24.39
CA ILE A 33 -21.60 40.66 24.28
C ILE A 33 -20.12 41.00 24.06
N PRO A 34 -19.75 41.66 22.95
CA PRO A 34 -18.36 42.03 22.69
C PRO A 34 -17.74 42.85 23.83
N GLY A 35 -16.62 42.36 24.37
CA GLY A 35 -15.91 43.01 25.48
C GLY A 35 -16.43 42.67 26.89
N ALA A 36 -17.54 41.93 27.00
CA ALA A 36 -17.99 41.37 28.27
C ALA A 36 -17.36 40.00 28.54
N LYS A 37 -17.38 39.56 29.80
CA LYS A 37 -17.00 38.18 30.14
C LYS A 37 -18.03 37.23 29.54
N HIS A 38 -17.56 36.25 28.78
CA HIS A 38 -18.42 35.21 28.23
C HIS A 38 -19.06 34.37 29.33
N ILE A 39 -20.34 34.03 29.16
CA ILE A 39 -21.13 33.19 30.06
C ILE A 39 -21.89 32.18 29.20
N SER A 40 -21.76 30.90 29.55
CA SER A 40 -22.51 29.85 28.84
C SER A 40 -24.03 30.03 29.04
N PRO A 41 -24.86 29.81 28.00
CA PRO A 41 -26.31 29.91 28.09
C PRO A 41 -26.93 29.06 29.18
N ALA A 42 -28.04 29.53 29.78
CA ALA A 42 -28.80 28.71 30.71
C ALA A 42 -29.59 27.62 29.97
N ALA A 43 -29.79 26.47 30.62
CA ALA A 43 -30.51 25.33 30.03
C ALA A 43 -31.94 25.67 29.62
N ALA A 44 -32.61 26.54 30.39
CA ALA A 44 -33.98 27.00 30.09
C ALA A 44 -34.04 27.79 28.77
N ASP A 45 -33.06 28.66 28.53
CA ASP A 45 -32.99 29.48 27.30
C ASP A 45 -32.74 28.59 26.08
N VAL A 46 -31.85 27.60 26.22
CA VAL A 46 -31.56 26.62 25.18
C VAL A 46 -32.78 25.75 24.87
N GLN A 47 -33.51 25.29 25.90
CA GLN A 47 -34.72 24.49 25.73
C GLN A 47 -35.81 25.30 25.00
N GLN A 48 -36.03 26.55 25.42
CA GLN A 48 -37.01 27.43 24.78
C GLN A 48 -36.65 27.71 23.31
N ALA A 49 -35.36 27.93 23.02
CA ALA A 49 -34.89 28.11 21.65
C ALA A 49 -35.11 26.85 20.80
N TRP A 50 -34.90 25.65 21.37
CA TRP A 50 -35.15 24.37 20.70
C TRP A 50 -36.64 24.14 20.44
N ASP A 51 -37.51 24.40 21.43
CA ASP A 51 -38.97 24.24 21.29
C ASP A 51 -39.54 25.15 20.20
N LEU A 52 -38.97 26.35 20.03
CA LEU A 52 -39.36 27.31 18.98
C LEU A 52 -38.69 27.04 17.62
N ALA A 53 -37.63 26.23 17.58
CA ALA A 53 -36.90 25.98 16.34
C ALA A 53 -37.76 25.17 15.35
N PRO A 54 -37.58 25.36 14.02
CA PRO A 54 -38.20 24.49 13.03
C PRO A 54 -37.87 23.01 13.28
N LYS A 55 -38.78 22.10 12.92
CA LYS A 55 -38.62 20.65 13.14
C LYS A 55 -37.29 20.10 12.61
N ASP A 56 -36.81 20.61 11.47
CA ASP A 56 -35.55 20.17 10.88
C ASP A 56 -34.32 20.54 11.75
N ILE A 57 -34.38 21.69 12.43
CA ILE A 57 -33.33 22.12 13.38
C ILE A 57 -33.40 21.29 14.66
N GLN A 58 -34.61 20.99 15.14
CA GLN A 58 -34.79 20.13 16.30
C GLN A 58 -34.17 18.74 16.05
N LEU A 59 -34.52 18.11 14.92
CA LEU A 59 -34.06 16.77 14.53
C LEU A 59 -32.57 16.71 14.19
N SER A 60 -32.01 17.77 13.62
CA SER A 60 -30.57 17.83 13.33
C SER A 60 -29.73 18.07 14.58
N THR A 61 -30.29 18.73 15.60
CA THR A 61 -29.54 19.08 16.82
C THR A 61 -29.64 18.04 17.92
N ALA A 62 -30.80 17.42 18.13
CA ALA A 62 -30.99 16.42 19.16
C ALA A 62 -31.91 15.30 18.69
N SER A 63 -31.67 14.08 19.18
CA SER A 63 -32.59 12.98 18.95
C SER A 63 -33.95 13.24 19.62
N PRO A 64 -35.08 12.77 19.07
CA PRO A 64 -36.41 12.95 19.67
C PRO A 64 -36.51 12.45 21.12
N ASN A 65 -35.70 11.45 21.49
CA ASN A 65 -35.68 10.86 22.82
C ASN A 65 -34.74 11.60 23.80
N GLY A 66 -34.05 12.66 23.34
CA GLY A 66 -33.10 13.43 24.14
C GLY A 66 -31.76 12.74 24.47
N GLU A 67 -31.54 11.52 23.97
CA GLU A 67 -30.34 10.73 24.29
C GLU A 67 -29.08 11.20 23.55
N ASN A 68 -29.24 11.76 22.35
CA ASN A 68 -28.13 12.20 21.50
C ASN A 68 -28.25 13.69 21.19
N PHE A 69 -27.11 14.38 21.21
CA PHE A 69 -26.97 15.79 20.85
C PHE A 69 -25.84 15.96 19.85
N ASN A 70 -26.09 16.69 18.77
CA ASN A 70 -25.16 16.92 17.68
C ASN A 70 -24.53 18.31 17.76
N ILE A 71 -23.22 18.35 17.54
CA ILE A 71 -22.46 19.58 17.33
C ILE A 71 -21.88 19.49 15.92
N ALA A 72 -22.27 20.40 15.04
CA ALA A 72 -21.82 20.42 13.66
C ALA A 72 -20.63 21.39 13.51
N PHE A 73 -19.49 20.87 13.05
CA PHE A 73 -18.34 21.71 12.72
C PHE A 73 -18.21 21.82 11.20
N LEU A 74 -18.22 23.04 10.69
CA LEU A 74 -17.91 23.32 9.29
C LEU A 74 -16.39 23.44 9.16
N THR A 75 -15.77 22.59 8.35
CA THR A 75 -14.32 22.59 8.13
C THR A 75 -13.95 23.46 6.93
N ARG A 76 -12.80 24.14 6.99
CA ARG A 76 -12.16 24.67 5.78
C ARG A 76 -11.75 23.51 4.86
N PRO A 77 -11.71 23.74 3.54
CA PRO A 77 -11.01 22.82 2.64
C PRO A 77 -9.57 22.66 3.13
N THR A 78 -9.23 21.45 3.61
CA THR A 78 -7.92 21.11 4.17
C THR A 78 -7.57 19.69 3.75
N SER A 79 -6.28 19.34 3.80
CA SER A 79 -5.82 17.99 3.49
C SER A 79 -6.39 16.98 4.49
N LEU A 80 -6.36 15.69 4.13
CA LEU A 80 -6.85 14.66 5.04
C LEU A 80 -6.00 14.57 6.32
N GLU A 81 -4.70 14.88 6.26
CA GLU A 81 -3.86 14.98 7.46
C GLU A 81 -4.33 16.13 8.37
N GLY A 82 -4.68 17.28 7.79
CA GLY A 82 -5.26 18.39 8.54
C GLY A 82 -6.59 18.02 9.20
N GLN A 83 -7.43 17.26 8.50
CA GLN A 83 -8.67 16.72 9.08
C GLN A 83 -8.39 15.71 10.20
N ALA A 84 -7.36 14.88 10.06
CA ALA A 84 -6.98 13.89 11.08
C ALA A 84 -6.63 14.55 12.41
N VAL A 85 -5.89 15.66 12.39
CA VAL A 85 -5.51 16.42 13.60
C VAL A 85 -6.75 16.87 14.40
N VAL A 86 -7.79 17.34 13.71
CA VAL A 86 -9.05 17.77 14.35
C VAL A 86 -9.84 16.56 14.85
N VAL A 87 -10.03 15.55 14.00
CA VAL A 87 -10.81 14.36 14.34
C VAL A 87 -10.20 13.62 15.52
N ASP A 88 -8.89 13.39 15.52
CA ASP A 88 -8.19 12.69 16.60
C ASP A 88 -8.19 13.53 17.88
N GLY A 89 -8.08 14.86 17.77
CA GLY A 89 -8.24 15.76 18.91
C GLY A 89 -9.61 15.67 19.57
N ILE A 90 -10.68 15.61 18.78
CA ILE A 90 -12.04 15.43 19.27
C ILE A 90 -12.21 14.03 19.89
N ARG A 91 -11.65 12.97 19.27
CA ARG A 91 -11.68 11.60 19.81
C ARG A 91 -11.02 11.48 21.19
N GLN A 92 -9.98 12.27 21.43
CA GLN A 92 -9.22 12.24 22.69
C GLN A 92 -9.78 13.18 23.76
N THR A 93 -10.87 13.90 23.49
CA THR A 93 -11.45 14.81 24.48
C THR A 93 -12.17 14.05 25.59
N GLU A 94 -11.87 14.39 26.84
CA GLU A 94 -12.57 13.84 28.00
C GLU A 94 -14.00 14.38 28.08
N ALA A 95 -14.96 13.47 28.06
CA ALA A 95 -16.37 13.80 28.22
C ALA A 95 -16.78 13.78 29.71
N PRO A 96 -17.76 14.61 30.13
CA PRO A 96 -18.30 14.56 31.48
C PRO A 96 -18.89 13.19 31.81
N THR A 97 -18.91 12.82 33.10
CA THR A 97 -19.49 11.57 33.58
C THR A 97 -20.91 11.34 33.05
N GLY A 98 -21.13 10.20 32.40
CA GLY A 98 -22.42 9.82 31.81
C GLY A 98 -22.62 10.26 30.36
N ILE A 99 -21.66 10.97 29.75
CA ILE A 99 -21.73 11.43 28.36
C ILE A 99 -20.61 10.78 27.55
N LYS A 100 -20.91 10.35 26.32
CA LYS A 100 -19.93 9.86 25.35
C LYS A 100 -19.87 10.79 24.15
N VAL A 101 -18.69 11.33 23.85
CA VAL A 101 -18.46 12.13 22.64
C VAL A 101 -17.92 11.22 21.56
N THR A 102 -18.56 11.21 20.38
CA THR A 102 -18.14 10.41 19.24
C THR A 102 -18.12 11.30 18.00
N PRO A 103 -16.95 11.56 17.38
CA PRO A 103 -16.92 12.32 16.15
C PRO A 103 -17.51 11.50 15.00
N SER A 104 -18.19 12.16 14.08
CA SER A 104 -18.86 11.54 12.94
C SER A 104 -18.75 12.41 11.67
N GLY A 105 -19.35 11.94 10.58
CA GLY A 105 -19.34 12.64 9.29
C GLY A 105 -18.20 12.21 8.36
N LEU A 106 -18.16 12.82 7.17
CA LEU A 106 -17.25 12.42 6.09
C LEU A 106 -15.77 12.57 6.44
N ALA A 107 -15.41 13.58 7.25
CA ALA A 107 -14.03 13.76 7.72
C ALA A 107 -13.57 12.56 8.56
N VAL A 108 -14.42 12.05 9.44
CA VAL A 108 -14.09 10.87 10.27
C VAL A 108 -13.95 9.61 9.43
N VAL A 109 -14.81 9.45 8.42
CA VAL A 109 -14.70 8.33 7.47
C VAL A 109 -13.41 8.42 6.67
N GLY A 110 -13.05 9.61 6.16
CA GLY A 110 -11.82 9.84 5.41
C GLY A 110 -10.56 9.59 6.25
N VAL A 111 -10.50 10.15 7.46
CA VAL A 111 -9.39 9.94 8.42
C VAL A 111 -9.31 8.47 8.82
N GLY A 112 -10.44 7.84 9.11
CA GLY A 112 -10.50 6.42 9.44
C GLY A 112 -9.99 5.54 8.29
N LEU A 113 -10.34 5.88 7.05
CA LEU A 113 -9.83 5.18 5.87
C LEU A 113 -8.30 5.34 5.77
N LEU A 114 -7.76 6.55 5.87
CA LEU A 114 -6.31 6.77 5.85
C LEU A 114 -5.57 5.98 6.92
N GLN A 115 -6.02 6.06 8.19
CA GLN A 115 -5.43 5.33 9.31
C GLN A 115 -5.43 3.82 9.05
N ASN A 116 -6.53 3.29 8.50
CA ASN A 116 -6.61 1.88 8.13
C ASN A 116 -5.65 1.54 6.98
N LEU A 117 -5.51 2.40 5.98
CA LEU A 117 -4.58 2.15 4.87
C LEU A 117 -3.13 2.15 5.33
N GLU A 118 -2.73 3.11 6.19
CA GLU A 118 -1.39 3.17 6.78
C GLU A 118 -1.08 1.92 7.61
N ALA A 119 -2.00 1.54 8.50
CA ALA A 119 -1.82 0.36 9.34
C ALA A 119 -1.72 -0.93 8.51
N ASN A 120 -2.54 -1.08 7.47
CA ASN A 120 -2.59 -2.29 6.66
C ASN A 120 -1.50 -2.36 5.59
N LEU A 121 -0.94 -1.23 5.14
CA LEU A 121 0.08 -1.15 4.10
C LEU A 121 1.30 -2.03 4.37
N VAL A 122 1.86 -1.87 5.58
CA VAL A 122 3.03 -2.62 6.04
C VAL A 122 2.65 -4.08 6.25
N GLN A 123 1.52 -4.34 6.90
CA GLN A 123 1.05 -5.69 7.20
C GLN A 123 0.77 -6.51 5.92
N LEU A 124 0.07 -5.92 4.94
CA LEU A 124 -0.23 -6.55 3.65
C LEU A 124 1.04 -6.87 2.86
N THR A 125 2.01 -5.95 2.85
CA THR A 125 3.28 -6.17 2.13
C THR A 125 4.08 -7.30 2.76
N TRP A 126 4.22 -7.33 4.09
CA TRP A 126 4.94 -8.42 4.77
C TRP A 126 4.22 -9.75 4.67
N LEU A 127 2.89 -9.74 4.70
CA LEU A 127 2.08 -10.93 4.49
C LEU A 127 2.26 -11.47 3.06
N ALA A 128 2.28 -10.59 2.05
CA ALA A 128 2.58 -10.97 0.67
C ALA A 128 4.00 -11.56 0.54
N VAL A 129 5.00 -10.90 1.11
CA VAL A 129 6.40 -11.38 1.15
C VAL A 129 6.48 -12.77 1.77
N GLY A 130 5.84 -12.97 2.93
CA GLY A 130 5.83 -14.25 3.64
C GLY A 130 5.14 -15.38 2.86
N LEU A 131 3.96 -15.11 2.31
CA LEU A 131 3.21 -16.09 1.51
C LEU A 131 3.95 -16.47 0.22
N VAL A 132 4.53 -15.48 -0.46
CA VAL A 132 5.29 -15.71 -1.69
C VAL A 132 6.57 -16.48 -1.39
N PHE A 133 7.29 -16.13 -0.33
CA PHE A 133 8.46 -16.88 0.11
C PHE A 133 8.11 -18.34 0.43
N LEU A 134 7.03 -18.57 1.18
CA LEU A 134 6.54 -19.90 1.51
C LEU A 134 6.22 -20.70 0.24
N PHE A 135 5.49 -20.08 -0.70
CA PHE A 135 5.17 -20.69 -1.98
C PHE A 135 6.42 -21.07 -2.76
N LEU A 136 7.38 -20.15 -2.91
CA LEU A 136 8.64 -20.43 -3.61
C LEU A 136 9.44 -21.52 -2.91
N TRP A 137 9.49 -21.51 -1.58
CA TRP A 137 10.21 -22.52 -0.82
C TRP A 137 9.63 -23.93 -1.04
N VAL A 138 8.31 -24.06 -1.01
CA VAL A 138 7.61 -25.31 -1.30
C VAL A 138 7.82 -25.72 -2.76
N ARG A 139 7.61 -24.79 -3.70
CA ARG A 139 7.66 -25.07 -5.15
C ARG A 139 9.06 -25.40 -5.65
N LEU A 140 10.07 -24.71 -5.14
CA LEU A 140 11.48 -24.89 -5.49
C LEU A 140 12.16 -25.94 -4.60
N ARG A 141 11.51 -26.44 -3.54
CA ARG A 141 12.06 -27.44 -2.60
C ARG A 141 13.48 -27.11 -2.13
N SER A 142 13.81 -25.82 -2.01
CA SER A 142 15.14 -25.35 -1.64
C SER A 142 15.06 -23.96 -1.07
N LEU A 143 15.55 -23.82 0.16
CA LEU A 143 15.59 -22.55 0.88
C LEU A 143 16.46 -21.53 0.15
N VAL A 144 17.62 -21.97 -0.35
CA VAL A 144 18.56 -21.09 -1.08
C VAL A 144 17.88 -20.51 -2.31
N ARG A 145 17.23 -21.35 -3.13
CA ARG A 145 16.53 -20.91 -4.34
C ARG A 145 15.43 -19.89 -4.03
N ALA A 146 14.64 -20.14 -2.99
CA ALA A 146 13.60 -19.22 -2.55
C ALA A 146 14.17 -17.87 -2.06
N VAL A 147 15.23 -17.90 -1.24
CA VAL A 147 15.90 -16.68 -0.76
C VAL A 147 16.50 -15.88 -1.92
N LEU A 148 17.17 -16.54 -2.87
CA LEU A 148 17.74 -15.88 -4.05
C LEU A 148 16.69 -15.14 -4.87
N SER A 149 15.51 -15.75 -5.09
CA SER A 149 14.40 -15.08 -5.77
C SER A 149 13.82 -13.91 -4.97
N MET A 150 13.84 -13.98 -3.63
CA MET A 150 13.30 -12.91 -2.78
C MET A 150 14.21 -11.69 -2.64
N VAL A 151 15.53 -11.82 -2.80
CA VAL A 151 16.46 -10.68 -2.65
C VAL A 151 16.13 -9.53 -3.62
N PRO A 152 15.98 -9.75 -4.94
CA PRO A 152 15.55 -8.68 -5.85
C PRO A 152 14.16 -8.14 -5.51
N VAL A 153 13.26 -8.98 -5.01
CA VAL A 153 11.89 -8.57 -4.64
C VAL A 153 11.89 -7.57 -3.48
N LEU A 154 12.67 -7.83 -2.44
CA LEU A 154 12.81 -6.93 -1.29
C LEU A 154 13.48 -5.61 -1.70
N ILE A 155 14.51 -5.68 -2.53
CA ILE A 155 15.18 -4.48 -3.05
C ILE A 155 14.22 -3.66 -3.93
N ALA A 156 13.50 -4.31 -4.85
CA ALA A 156 12.50 -3.65 -5.70
C ALA A 156 11.40 -2.98 -4.86
N SER A 157 10.92 -3.66 -3.81
CA SER A 157 9.90 -3.12 -2.91
C SER A 157 10.40 -1.89 -2.14
N GLY A 158 11.64 -1.93 -1.63
CA GLY A 158 12.28 -0.79 -0.99
C GLY A 158 12.49 0.39 -1.94
N VAL A 159 13.07 0.13 -3.12
CA VAL A 159 13.31 1.15 -4.15
C VAL A 159 11.99 1.76 -4.64
N ALA A 160 10.95 0.96 -4.84
CA ALA A 160 9.64 1.46 -5.21
C ALA A 160 9.03 2.36 -4.13
N THR A 161 9.18 2.00 -2.86
CA THR A 161 8.72 2.83 -1.73
C THR A 161 9.48 4.16 -1.68
N ILE A 162 10.80 4.14 -1.84
CA ILE A 162 11.64 5.36 -1.88
C ILE A 162 11.27 6.23 -3.08
N ALA A 163 11.07 5.64 -4.26
CA ALA A 163 10.67 6.37 -5.46
C ALA A 163 9.33 7.10 -5.27
N ILE A 164 8.35 6.44 -4.62
CA ILE A 164 7.06 7.05 -4.32
C ILE A 164 7.20 8.22 -3.35
N TYR A 165 7.99 8.02 -2.28
CA TYR A 165 8.27 9.06 -1.30
C TYR A 165 8.93 10.29 -1.94
N LEU A 166 9.93 10.09 -2.81
CA LEU A 166 10.62 11.18 -3.52
C LEU A 166 9.73 11.92 -4.52
N LEU A 167 8.74 11.24 -5.11
CA LEU A 167 7.78 11.83 -6.02
C LEU A 167 6.66 12.61 -5.30
N GLY A 168 6.64 12.63 -3.96
CA GLY A 168 5.67 13.39 -3.16
C GLY A 168 4.24 12.87 -3.32
N ILE A 169 4.07 11.58 -3.59
CA ILE A 169 2.77 10.98 -3.84
C ILE A 169 2.05 10.72 -2.53
N GLU A 170 0.83 11.24 -2.40
CA GLU A 170 -0.02 11.03 -1.23
C GLU A 170 -0.49 9.57 -1.10
N LEU A 171 -0.63 9.14 0.16
CA LEU A 171 -1.16 7.84 0.50
C LEU A 171 -2.62 7.75 0.08
N SER A 172 -2.94 6.72 -0.69
CA SER A 172 -4.29 6.44 -1.17
C SER A 172 -4.61 4.95 -1.11
N PRO A 173 -5.90 4.55 -1.15
CA PRO A 173 -6.28 3.14 -1.22
C PRO A 173 -5.57 2.40 -2.35
N MET A 174 -5.34 3.09 -3.47
CA MET A 174 -4.66 2.55 -4.63
C MET A 174 -3.16 2.32 -4.39
N THR A 175 -2.49 3.21 -3.65
CA THR A 175 -1.10 2.99 -3.25
C THR A 175 -0.95 1.83 -2.26
N ALA A 176 -1.99 1.56 -1.45
CA ALA A 176 -1.98 0.50 -0.44
C ALA A 176 -1.77 -0.90 -1.02
N VAL A 177 -2.40 -1.17 -2.16
CA VAL A 177 -2.27 -2.45 -2.89
C VAL A 177 -0.93 -2.56 -3.63
N GLY A 178 -0.21 -1.44 -3.77
CA GLY A 178 0.99 -1.38 -4.59
C GLY A 178 2.20 -2.12 -4.00
N GLY A 179 2.25 -2.36 -2.69
CA GLY A 179 3.33 -3.16 -2.06
C GLY A 179 3.27 -4.62 -2.51
N PRO A 180 2.16 -5.34 -2.25
CA PRO A 180 1.93 -6.69 -2.75
C PRO A 180 2.10 -6.84 -4.27
N LEU A 181 1.74 -5.82 -5.06
CA LEU A 181 1.89 -5.85 -6.51
C LEU A 181 3.36 -5.91 -6.97
N VAL A 182 4.25 -5.14 -6.34
CA VAL A 182 5.71 -5.22 -6.61
C VAL A 182 6.24 -6.60 -6.24
N VAL A 183 5.77 -7.14 -5.11
CA VAL A 183 6.15 -8.49 -4.67
C VAL A 183 5.75 -9.52 -5.73
N ALA A 184 4.51 -9.48 -6.21
CA ALA A 184 4.00 -10.41 -7.22
C ALA A 184 4.77 -10.32 -8.54
N THR A 185 4.86 -9.10 -9.11
CA THR A 185 5.50 -8.86 -10.42
C THR A 185 7.00 -9.14 -10.42
N CYS A 186 7.73 -8.73 -9.38
CA CYS A 186 9.15 -9.04 -9.28
C CYS A 186 9.39 -10.54 -9.04
N THR A 187 8.51 -11.20 -8.29
CA THR A 187 8.58 -12.65 -8.10
C THR A 187 8.37 -13.42 -9.38
N GLU A 188 7.43 -12.99 -10.23
CA GLU A 188 7.22 -13.59 -11.54
C GLU A 188 8.53 -13.58 -12.36
N PHE A 189 9.17 -12.42 -12.51
CA PHE A 189 10.43 -12.34 -13.24
C PHE A 189 11.54 -13.17 -12.60
N THR A 190 11.75 -13.04 -11.29
CA THR A 190 12.85 -13.74 -10.60
C THR A 190 12.67 -15.26 -10.60
N SER A 191 11.43 -15.75 -10.46
CA SER A 191 11.14 -17.19 -10.51
C SER A 191 11.34 -17.76 -11.91
N LEU A 192 10.90 -17.07 -12.96
CA LEU A 192 11.08 -17.52 -14.34
C LEU A 192 12.55 -17.49 -14.77
N ILE A 193 13.31 -16.45 -14.38
CA ILE A 193 14.76 -16.40 -14.60
C ILE A 193 15.44 -17.58 -13.92
N LEU A 194 15.10 -17.84 -12.65
CA LEU A 194 15.72 -18.93 -11.88
C LEU A 194 15.38 -20.31 -12.46
N LEU A 195 14.12 -20.55 -12.83
CA LEU A 195 13.71 -21.81 -13.47
C LEU A 195 14.46 -22.02 -14.78
N ARG A 196 14.59 -20.98 -15.60
CA ARG A 196 15.33 -21.10 -16.85
C ARG A 196 16.82 -21.38 -16.63
N TYR A 197 17.42 -20.68 -15.67
CA TYR A 197 18.80 -20.94 -15.28
C TYR A 197 19.01 -22.40 -14.85
N ILE A 198 18.08 -22.92 -14.06
CA ILE A 198 18.06 -24.32 -13.62
C ILE A 198 18.01 -25.29 -14.81
N GLU A 199 17.16 -25.05 -15.80
CA GLU A 199 17.07 -25.87 -17.01
C GLU A 199 18.41 -25.91 -17.75
N GLU A 200 19.06 -24.75 -17.91
CA GLU A 200 20.36 -24.68 -18.59
C GLU A 200 21.47 -25.35 -17.76
N ARG A 201 21.43 -25.28 -16.42
CA ARG A 201 22.35 -26.03 -15.55
C ARG A 201 22.17 -27.54 -15.62
N GLN A 202 20.93 -28.01 -15.74
CA GLN A 202 20.64 -29.44 -15.92
C GLN A 202 21.15 -30.00 -17.26
N ARG A 203 21.40 -29.13 -18.25
CA ARG A 203 22.07 -29.50 -19.51
C ARG A 203 23.59 -29.63 -19.38
N GLY A 204 24.15 -29.44 -18.18
CA GLY A 204 25.58 -29.57 -17.91
C GLY A 204 26.41 -28.32 -18.19
N LEU A 205 25.78 -27.19 -18.53
CA LEU A 205 26.47 -25.92 -18.81
C LEU A 205 27.02 -25.30 -17.54
N GLU A 206 28.21 -24.70 -17.56
CA GLU A 206 28.80 -24.04 -16.38
C GLU A 206 27.97 -22.83 -15.88
N PRO A 207 28.08 -22.40 -14.61
CA PRO A 207 27.25 -21.34 -14.04
C PRO A 207 27.22 -20.04 -14.84
N ARG A 208 28.33 -19.65 -15.48
CA ARG A 208 28.41 -18.45 -16.33
C ARG A 208 27.68 -18.65 -17.66
N GLU A 209 27.93 -19.78 -18.32
CA GLU A 209 27.30 -20.10 -19.61
C GLU A 209 25.78 -20.24 -19.46
N ALA A 210 25.32 -20.90 -18.41
CA ALA A 210 23.90 -21.09 -18.13
C ALA A 210 23.18 -19.75 -17.91
N ILE A 211 23.80 -18.79 -17.20
CA ILE A 211 23.19 -17.48 -17.00
C ILE A 211 23.22 -16.62 -18.26
N ASP A 212 24.28 -16.69 -19.07
CA ASP A 212 24.40 -15.93 -20.31
C ASP A 212 23.33 -16.37 -21.33
N ILE A 213 23.09 -17.67 -21.45
CA ILE A 213 22.01 -18.21 -22.29
C ILE A 213 20.63 -17.79 -21.74
N THR A 214 20.45 -17.87 -20.41
CA THR A 214 19.20 -17.46 -19.76
C THR A 214 18.90 -15.98 -19.99
N ALA A 215 19.90 -15.11 -19.81
CA ALA A 215 19.78 -13.67 -20.02
C ALA A 215 19.54 -13.33 -21.50
N GLY A 216 20.29 -13.96 -22.41
CA GLY A 216 20.20 -13.69 -23.85
C GLY A 216 18.88 -14.10 -24.47
N ARG A 217 18.31 -15.25 -24.08
CA ARG A 217 17.03 -15.73 -24.62
C ARG A 217 15.83 -15.16 -23.88
N THR A 218 15.85 -15.21 -22.56
CA THR A 218 14.65 -14.94 -21.76
C THR A 218 14.57 -13.50 -21.29
N GLY A 219 15.72 -12.81 -21.16
CA GLY A 219 15.74 -11.39 -20.82
C GLY A 219 14.96 -10.52 -21.83
N ARG A 220 15.12 -10.78 -23.13
CA ARG A 220 14.34 -10.09 -24.18
C ARG A 220 12.84 -10.35 -24.06
N ALA A 221 12.45 -11.60 -23.80
CA ALA A 221 11.04 -11.96 -23.62
C ALA A 221 10.43 -11.27 -22.39
N PHE A 222 11.16 -11.19 -21.28
CA PHE A 222 10.71 -10.50 -20.07
C PHE A 222 10.58 -8.99 -20.25
N ILE A 223 11.51 -8.36 -20.97
CA ILE A 223 11.40 -6.92 -21.29
C ILE A 223 10.12 -6.67 -22.11
N VAL A 224 9.85 -7.48 -23.13
CA VAL A 224 8.62 -7.34 -23.93
C VAL A 224 7.38 -7.55 -23.07
N SER A 225 7.35 -8.59 -22.22
CA SER A 225 6.23 -8.86 -21.31
C SER A 225 6.00 -7.74 -20.28
N ALA A 226 7.07 -7.15 -19.77
CA ALA A 226 6.98 -6.02 -18.86
C ALA A 226 6.48 -4.77 -19.59
N MET A 227 6.95 -4.52 -20.82
CA MET A 227 6.49 -3.41 -21.65
C MET A 227 5.00 -3.52 -21.99
N THR A 228 4.49 -4.71 -22.27
CA THR A 228 3.05 -4.92 -22.49
C THR A 228 2.24 -4.69 -21.21
N ALA A 229 2.72 -5.14 -20.06
CA ALA A 229 2.08 -4.89 -18.77
C ALA A 229 2.09 -3.40 -18.39
N ILE A 230 3.22 -2.72 -18.59
CA ILE A 230 3.38 -1.28 -18.40
C ILE A 230 2.44 -0.51 -19.31
N ALA A 231 2.36 -0.88 -20.59
CA ALA A 231 1.43 -0.25 -21.54
C ALA A 231 -0.02 -0.49 -21.14
N GLY A 232 -0.38 -1.73 -20.80
CA GLY A 232 -1.75 -2.12 -20.43
C GLY A 232 -2.25 -1.38 -19.19
N VAL A 233 -1.45 -1.32 -18.13
CA VAL A 233 -1.81 -0.55 -16.93
C VAL A 233 -1.64 0.96 -17.15
N GLY A 234 -0.69 1.35 -17.98
CA GLY A 234 -0.44 2.75 -18.35
C GLY A 234 -1.63 3.42 -19.03
N VAL A 235 -2.53 2.66 -19.68
CA VAL A 235 -3.81 3.21 -20.20
C VAL A 235 -4.64 3.87 -19.10
N ILE A 236 -4.58 3.38 -17.86
CA ILE A 236 -5.31 3.96 -16.72
C ILE A 236 -4.81 5.39 -16.42
N ALA A 237 -3.57 5.73 -16.78
CA ALA A 237 -3.01 7.06 -16.60
C ALA A 237 -3.79 8.15 -17.37
N PHE A 238 -4.58 7.79 -18.38
CA PHE A 238 -5.42 8.72 -19.14
C PHE A 238 -6.81 8.95 -18.54
N SER A 239 -7.09 8.42 -17.34
CA SER A 239 -8.37 8.61 -16.67
C SER A 239 -8.59 10.08 -16.28
N SER A 240 -9.84 10.53 -16.38
CA SER A 240 -10.27 11.84 -15.86
C SER A 240 -10.33 11.89 -14.32
N LEU A 241 -10.25 10.73 -13.66
CA LEU A 241 -10.17 10.63 -12.21
C LEU A 241 -8.70 10.66 -11.78
N PRO A 242 -8.21 11.73 -11.09
CA PRO A 242 -6.80 11.85 -10.71
C PRO A 242 -6.28 10.67 -9.90
N LEU A 243 -7.13 10.08 -9.05
CA LEU A 243 -6.81 8.88 -8.28
C LEU A 243 -6.43 7.69 -9.18
N LEU A 244 -7.16 7.47 -10.28
CA LEU A 244 -6.88 6.39 -11.23
C LEU A 244 -5.67 6.73 -12.10
N ALA A 245 -5.58 7.97 -12.57
CA ALA A 245 -4.47 8.41 -13.41
C ALA A 245 -3.12 8.20 -12.69
N ASN A 246 -3.04 8.66 -11.44
CA ASN A 246 -1.88 8.47 -10.58
C ASN A 246 -1.59 6.98 -10.33
N PHE A 247 -2.62 6.18 -10.05
CA PHE A 247 -2.45 4.73 -9.86
C PHE A 247 -1.84 4.04 -11.09
N GLY A 248 -2.32 4.34 -12.30
CA GLY A 248 -1.79 3.77 -13.54
C GLY A 248 -0.30 4.05 -13.72
N LEU A 249 0.11 5.30 -13.48
CA LEU A 249 1.51 5.71 -13.54
C LEU A 249 2.37 5.01 -12.47
N PHE A 250 1.86 4.86 -11.24
CA PHE A 250 2.59 4.23 -10.15
C PHE A 250 2.80 2.74 -10.36
N VAL A 251 1.79 2.03 -10.86
CA VAL A 251 1.92 0.61 -11.16
C VAL A 251 2.90 0.40 -12.32
N ALA A 252 2.83 1.22 -13.37
CA ALA A 252 3.78 1.17 -14.47
C ALA A 252 5.23 1.36 -13.98
N LEU A 253 5.49 2.35 -13.14
CA LEU A 253 6.79 2.58 -12.52
C LEU A 253 7.26 1.37 -11.68
N LYS A 254 6.35 0.80 -10.88
CA LYS A 254 6.63 -0.38 -10.04
C LYS A 254 7.01 -1.61 -10.85
N ILE A 255 6.33 -1.86 -11.97
CA ILE A 255 6.66 -2.96 -12.88
C ILE A 255 8.05 -2.74 -13.49
N ALA A 256 8.38 -1.50 -13.88
CA ALA A 256 9.69 -1.17 -14.41
C ALA A 256 10.80 -1.41 -13.37
N ILE A 257 10.61 -0.95 -12.13
CA ILE A 257 11.55 -1.19 -11.02
C ILE A 257 11.70 -2.69 -10.75
N ALA A 258 10.60 -3.45 -10.72
CA ALA A 258 10.60 -4.89 -10.51
C ALA A 258 11.40 -5.63 -11.59
N LEU A 259 11.22 -5.27 -12.86
CA LEU A 259 11.98 -5.83 -13.98
C LEU A 259 13.47 -5.51 -13.88
N ILE A 260 13.82 -4.24 -13.65
CA ILE A 260 15.21 -3.81 -13.52
C ILE A 260 15.90 -4.56 -12.38
N ALA A 261 15.25 -4.64 -11.22
CA ALA A 261 15.75 -5.37 -10.06
C ALA A 261 15.97 -6.86 -10.40
N ALA A 262 14.98 -7.51 -11.03
CA ALA A 262 15.09 -8.92 -11.39
C ALA A 262 16.24 -9.18 -12.38
N LEU A 263 16.41 -8.35 -13.42
CA LEU A 263 17.44 -8.54 -14.44
C LEU A 263 18.85 -8.14 -14.01
N THR A 264 18.99 -7.22 -13.06
CA THR A 264 20.31 -6.71 -12.64
C THR A 264 20.83 -7.39 -11.39
N ILE A 265 19.95 -7.74 -10.45
CA ILE A 265 20.34 -8.26 -9.13
C ILE A 265 20.40 -9.79 -9.15
N LEU A 266 19.42 -10.45 -9.77
CA LEU A 266 19.31 -11.91 -9.68
C LEU A 266 20.44 -12.64 -10.41
N PRO A 267 20.82 -12.30 -11.66
CA PRO A 267 21.85 -13.05 -12.39
C PRO A 267 23.20 -13.16 -11.66
N PRO A 268 23.83 -12.07 -11.18
CA PRO A 268 25.10 -12.18 -10.46
C PRO A 268 24.95 -12.96 -9.14
N LEU A 269 23.81 -12.83 -8.46
CA LEU A 269 23.54 -13.51 -7.21
C LEU A 269 23.41 -15.03 -7.39
N ILE A 270 22.70 -15.47 -8.44
CA ILE A 270 22.60 -16.88 -8.82
C ILE A 270 23.98 -17.45 -9.14
N VAL A 271 24.77 -16.78 -9.97
CA VAL A 271 26.13 -17.26 -10.34
C VAL A 271 27.01 -17.39 -9.10
N TRP A 272 26.97 -16.40 -8.20
CA TRP A 272 27.72 -16.41 -6.95
C TRP A 272 27.32 -17.58 -6.03
N ALA A 273 26.03 -17.86 -5.92
CA ALA A 273 25.50 -18.95 -5.11
C ALA A 273 25.78 -20.32 -5.73
N ASP A 274 25.65 -20.45 -7.05
CA ASP A 274 25.84 -21.74 -7.72
C ASP A 274 27.31 -22.14 -7.87
N LYS A 275 28.23 -21.17 -7.95
CA LYS A 275 29.68 -21.45 -7.82
C LYS A 275 30.04 -22.10 -6.48
N ARG A 276 29.21 -21.96 -5.45
CA ARG A 276 29.33 -22.65 -4.15
C ARG A 276 28.52 -23.95 -4.09
N GLY A 277 27.90 -24.34 -5.20
CA GLY A 277 27.04 -25.51 -5.31
C GLY A 277 25.70 -25.38 -4.58
N TRP A 278 25.29 -24.17 -4.15
CA TRP A 278 24.08 -24.02 -3.34
C TRP A 278 22.77 -24.05 -4.15
N VAL A 279 22.84 -23.76 -5.45
CA VAL A 279 21.67 -23.71 -6.33
C VAL A 279 21.43 -25.05 -7.02
N SER A 280 22.49 -25.67 -7.56
CA SER A 280 22.47 -26.95 -8.29
C SER A 280 22.53 -28.21 -7.39
N LYS A 281 22.61 -28.05 -6.06
CA LYS A 281 22.66 -29.18 -5.13
C LYS A 281 21.46 -30.13 -5.32
N GLY A 282 21.74 -31.41 -5.61
CA GLY A 282 20.72 -32.44 -5.82
C GLY A 282 19.96 -32.33 -7.16
N MET A 283 20.49 -31.58 -8.13
CA MET A 283 19.90 -31.44 -9.47
C MET A 283 20.75 -32.06 -10.58
N LEU A 284 22.03 -32.30 -10.29
CA LEU A 284 23.04 -32.81 -11.23
C LEU A 284 23.37 -34.27 -10.87
N ASP A 285 22.40 -35.17 -10.98
CA ASP A 285 22.72 -36.60 -11.07
C ASP A 285 23.26 -36.83 -12.48
N ARG A 286 24.57 -37.11 -12.59
CA ARG A 286 25.19 -37.52 -13.85
C ARG A 286 24.59 -38.87 -14.25
N PRO A 287 23.96 -39.03 -15.43
CA PRO A 287 24.05 -40.30 -16.10
C PRO A 287 25.52 -40.43 -16.51
N GLU A 288 26.26 -41.35 -15.89
CA GLU A 288 27.34 -42.00 -16.62
C GLU A 288 26.69 -42.63 -17.85
N ALA A 289 26.69 -41.92 -18.98
CA ALA A 289 26.43 -42.58 -20.24
C ALA A 289 27.53 -43.64 -20.38
N PRO A 290 27.22 -44.93 -20.44
CA PRO A 290 28.24 -45.93 -20.71
C PRO A 290 28.89 -45.54 -22.03
N PHE A 291 30.22 -45.57 -22.07
CA PHE A 291 30.96 -45.51 -23.33
C PHE A 291 30.42 -46.62 -24.23
N ILE A 292 29.54 -46.28 -25.17
CA ILE A 292 29.21 -47.17 -26.27
C ILE A 292 30.42 -47.04 -27.20
N GLU A 293 31.30 -48.04 -27.17
CA GLU A 293 32.25 -48.25 -28.26
C GLU A 293 31.42 -48.35 -29.55
N VAL A 294 31.50 -47.31 -30.38
CA VAL A 294 30.93 -47.33 -31.72
C VAL A 294 31.83 -48.27 -32.52
N PRO A 295 31.33 -49.40 -33.07
CA PRO A 295 32.14 -50.27 -33.90
C PRO A 295 32.69 -49.47 -35.09
N ASP A 296 33.99 -49.57 -35.34
CA ASP A 296 34.62 -48.92 -36.48
C ASP A 296 34.20 -49.63 -37.78
N HIS A 297 33.12 -49.14 -38.40
CA HIS A 297 32.63 -49.63 -39.68
C HIS A 297 33.58 -49.40 -40.87
N ARG A 298 34.79 -48.86 -40.65
CA ARG A 298 35.82 -48.75 -41.70
C ARG A 298 36.65 -50.03 -41.88
N ALA A 299 36.56 -51.01 -40.99
CA ALA A 299 37.27 -52.27 -41.13
C ALA A 299 36.65 -53.22 -42.18
N ASP A 300 35.34 -53.10 -42.44
CA ASP A 300 34.58 -54.08 -43.26
C ASP A 300 34.55 -53.74 -44.76
N VAL A 301 35.21 -52.65 -45.19
CA VAL A 301 35.19 -52.18 -46.59
C VAL A 301 36.49 -52.54 -47.35
N LEU A 302 37.46 -53.18 -46.68
CA LEU A 302 38.76 -53.51 -47.29
C LEU A 302 39.19 -54.99 -47.14
N SER A 303 38.24 -55.92 -46.99
CA SER A 303 38.48 -57.37 -47.03
C SER A 303 37.77 -58.03 -48.19
#